data_AF-A0A4V5MP62-F1
#
_entry.id   AF-A0A4V5MP62-F1
#
_cell.length_a   1.000
_cell.length_b   1.000
_cell.length_c   1.000
_cell.angle_alpha   90.00
_cell.angle_beta   90.00
_cell.angle_gamma   90.00
#
_symmetry.space_group_name_H-M   'P 1'
#
loop_
_entity.id
_entity.type
_entity.pdbx_description
1 polymer ?
#
loop_
_entity_poly.entity_id
_entity_poly.type
_entity_poly.pdbx_seq_one_letter_code
_entity_poly.pdbx_strand_id
1 'polypeptide(L)'
;MILKKEALEQLSKELSLPFTGAEQDWDIEMADSQRINDFLEFYHRRDVSTDNKVAVMSLVLASYEDFLNENDLQTDESWDAINLILESEKAIFIDLINYWSLSNEFEEENIFRITPLIRSIKCN
;
A
#
# COMPACT_ATOMS: atom_id res chain seq x y z
N MET A 1 0.52 -1.90 -12.50
CA MET A 1 -0.30 -0.79 -11.97
C MET A 1 0.32 0.51 -12.43
N ILE A 2 -0.48 1.54 -12.73
CA ILE A 2 0.03 2.88 -13.07
C ILE A 2 -0.66 3.87 -12.12
N LEU A 3 0.12 4.52 -11.25
CA LEU A 3 -0.36 5.60 -10.40
C LEU A 3 -0.45 6.90 -11.20
N LYS A 4 -1.49 7.71 -10.95
CA LYS A 4 -1.66 8.98 -11.66
C LYS A 4 -0.77 10.06 -11.07
N LYS A 5 -0.04 10.77 -11.92
CA LYS A 5 0.89 11.81 -11.50
C LYS A 5 0.22 12.89 -10.65
N GLU A 6 -0.97 13.33 -11.03
CA GLU A 6 -1.72 14.34 -10.28
C GLU A 6 -2.08 13.86 -8.87
N ALA A 7 -2.38 12.57 -8.71
CA ALA A 7 -2.63 11.97 -7.40
C ALA A 7 -1.36 11.94 -6.55
N LEU A 8 -0.21 11.57 -7.14
CA LEU A 8 1.09 11.58 -6.45
C LEU A 8 1.47 12.99 -5.98
N GLU A 9 1.32 13.99 -6.86
CA GLU A 9 1.60 15.39 -6.56
C GLU A 9 0.72 15.91 -5.41
N GLN A 10 -0.58 15.64 -5.47
CA GLN A 10 -1.52 16.05 -4.42
C GLN A 10 -1.21 15.36 -3.09
N LEU A 11 -1.11 14.03 -3.11
CA LEU A 11 -0.90 13.20 -1.93
C LEU A 11 0.42 13.56 -1.24
N SER A 12 1.49 13.73 -2.02
CA SER A 12 2.80 14.11 -1.48
C SER A 12 2.76 15.46 -0.78
N LYS A 13 2.04 16.43 -1.34
CA LYS A 13 1.86 17.73 -0.69
C LYS A 13 1.06 17.62 0.60
N GLU A 14 -0.04 16.86 0.60
CA GLU A 14 -0.90 16.73 1.77
C GLU A 14 -0.29 15.91 2.92
N LEU A 15 0.55 14.93 2.58
CA LEU A 15 1.28 14.08 3.53
C LEU A 15 2.69 14.61 3.87
N SER A 16 3.09 15.76 3.30
CA SER A 16 4.42 16.34 3.45
C SER A 16 5.56 15.37 3.09
N LEU A 17 5.37 14.61 2.01
CA LEU A 17 6.36 13.68 1.47
C LEU A 17 7.38 14.43 0.59
N PRO A 18 8.66 14.00 0.55
CA PRO A 18 9.73 14.67 -0.19
C PRO A 18 9.64 14.43 -1.71
N PHE A 19 8.51 14.73 -2.33
CA PHE A 19 8.25 14.52 -3.75
C PHE A 19 8.98 15.53 -4.63
N THR A 20 9.71 15.02 -5.61
CA THR A 20 10.47 15.79 -6.60
C THR A 20 9.87 15.69 -8.00
N GLY A 21 9.00 14.71 -8.25
CA GLY A 21 8.41 14.42 -9.56
C GLY A 21 9.33 13.61 -10.48
N ALA A 22 10.42 13.06 -9.94
CA ALA A 22 11.40 12.25 -10.64
C ALA A 22 11.48 10.80 -10.10
N GLU A 23 10.65 10.46 -9.11
CA GLU A 23 10.54 9.14 -8.51
C GLU A 23 10.14 8.09 -9.56
N GLN A 24 10.78 6.93 -9.54
CA GLN A 24 10.45 5.81 -10.43
C GLN A 24 9.33 4.97 -9.82
N ASP A 25 9.52 4.58 -8.55
CA ASP A 25 8.57 3.79 -7.76
C ASP A 25 8.18 4.62 -6.52
N TRP A 26 7.36 5.66 -6.75
CA TRP A 26 7.02 6.65 -5.72
C TRP A 26 6.52 6.05 -4.41
N ASP A 27 5.71 4.99 -4.47
CA ASP A 27 5.16 4.33 -3.30
C ASP A 27 6.23 3.58 -2.49
N ILE A 28 7.26 3.03 -3.15
CA ILE A 28 8.42 2.43 -2.50
C ILE A 28 9.37 3.50 -1.97
N GLU A 29 9.68 4.52 -2.76
CA GLU A 29 10.62 5.59 -2.38
C GLU A 29 10.09 6.45 -1.22
N MET A 30 8.77 6.61 -1.11
CA MET A 30 8.13 7.40 -0.05
C MET A 30 7.63 6.55 1.13
N ALA A 31 7.81 5.22 1.07
CA ALA A 31 7.38 4.30 2.12
C ALA A 31 8.03 4.65 3.47
N ASP A 32 7.24 4.50 4.54
CA ASP A 32 7.70 4.75 5.91
C ASP A 32 6.86 3.94 6.89
N SER A 33 7.47 2.89 7.47
CA SER A 33 6.83 1.97 8.43
C SER A 33 6.28 2.70 9.66
N GLN A 34 6.82 3.87 10.02
CA GLN A 34 6.38 4.64 11.18
C GLN A 34 5.15 5.51 10.90
N ARG A 35 4.74 5.64 9.63
CA ARG A 35 3.68 6.54 9.17
C ARG A 35 2.45 5.83 8.60
N ILE A 36 2.37 4.51 8.75
CA ILE A 36 1.24 3.70 8.28
C ILE A 36 -0.10 4.28 8.80
N ASN A 37 -0.15 4.67 10.07
CA ASN A 37 -1.34 5.27 10.67
C ASN A 37 -1.68 6.64 10.04
N ASP A 38 -0.69 7.50 9.75
CA ASP A 38 -0.93 8.78 9.07
C ASP A 38 -1.57 8.56 7.68
N PHE A 39 -1.11 7.53 6.96
CA PHE A 39 -1.59 7.21 5.63
C PHE A 39 -3.01 6.61 5.67
N LEU A 40 -3.31 5.77 6.65
CA LEU A 40 -4.66 5.25 6.89
C LEU A 40 -5.63 6.38 7.31
N GLU A 41 -5.17 7.32 8.14
CA GLU A 41 -5.97 8.51 8.48
C GLU A 41 -6.28 9.36 7.25
N PHE A 42 -5.30 9.53 6.35
CA PHE A 42 -5.54 10.21 5.07
C PHE A 42 -6.59 9.49 4.24
N TYR A 43 -6.51 8.16 4.13
CA TYR A 43 -7.45 7.34 3.37
C TYR A 43 -8.90 7.56 3.80
N HIS A 44 -9.15 7.71 5.10
CA HIS A 44 -10.49 7.87 5.67
C HIS A 44 -11.07 9.29 5.57
N ARG A 45 -10.37 10.25 4.97
CA ARG A 45 -10.94 11.60 4.72
C ARG A 45 -12.13 11.51 3.76
N ARG A 46 -13.16 12.35 3.96
CA ARG A 46 -14.44 12.26 3.23
C ARG A 46 -14.34 12.45 1.71
N ASP A 47 -13.33 13.16 1.22
CA ASP A 47 -13.25 13.64 -0.17
C ASP A 47 -12.04 13.08 -0.93
N VAL A 48 -11.58 11.88 -0.57
CA VAL A 48 -10.47 11.22 -1.29
C VAL A 48 -11.00 10.61 -2.59
N SER A 49 -10.46 11.08 -3.72
CA SER A 49 -10.76 10.53 -5.05
C SER A 49 -10.30 9.07 -5.16
N THR A 50 -10.87 8.29 -6.07
CA THR A 50 -10.43 6.90 -6.31
C THR A 50 -8.94 6.82 -6.66
N ASP A 51 -8.41 7.78 -7.43
CA ASP A 51 -6.99 7.81 -7.77
C ASP A 51 -6.12 8.06 -6.53
N ASN A 52 -6.54 8.96 -5.64
CA ASN A 52 -5.84 9.21 -4.38
C ASN A 52 -5.96 8.03 -3.42
N LYS A 53 -7.10 7.31 -3.42
CA LYS A 53 -7.27 6.06 -2.67
C LYS A 53 -6.28 4.99 -3.11
N VAL A 54 -6.13 4.80 -4.42
CA VAL A 54 -5.16 3.84 -4.96
C VAL A 54 -3.74 4.28 -4.63
N ALA A 55 -3.40 5.56 -4.79
CA ALA A 55 -2.06 6.08 -4.47
C ALA A 55 -1.71 5.92 -2.98
N VAL A 56 -2.61 6.29 -2.06
CA VAL A 56 -2.34 6.14 -0.62
C VAL A 56 -2.32 4.69 -0.19
N MET A 57 -3.17 3.82 -0.77
CA MET A 57 -3.11 2.39 -0.46
C MET A 57 -1.82 1.74 -1.00
N SER A 58 -1.31 2.19 -2.15
CA SER A 58 0.01 1.77 -2.65
C SER A 58 1.10 2.06 -1.62
N LEU A 59 1.11 3.29 -1.09
CA LEU A 59 2.05 3.75 -0.08
C LEU A 59 1.91 2.98 1.24
N VAL A 60 0.67 2.72 1.68
CA VAL A 60 0.37 1.93 2.87
C VAL A 60 0.93 0.51 2.74
N LEU A 61 0.72 -0.16 1.60
CA LEU A 61 1.22 -1.52 1.39
C LEU A 61 2.74 -1.59 1.32
N ALA A 62 3.39 -0.63 0.65
CA ALA A 62 4.84 -0.52 0.65
C ALA A 62 5.41 -0.28 2.06
N SER A 63 4.80 0.62 2.82
CA SER A 63 5.20 0.92 4.21
C SER A 63 4.98 -0.27 5.14
N TYR A 64 3.92 -1.06 4.90
CA TYR A 64 3.64 -2.26 5.67
C TYR A 64 4.60 -3.42 5.30
N GLU A 65 5.05 -3.50 4.04
CA GLU A 65 6.15 -4.40 3.66
C GLU A 65 7.43 -4.05 4.43
N ASP A 66 7.80 -2.78 4.53
CA ASP A 66 8.94 -2.33 5.33
C ASP A 66 8.77 -2.70 6.80
N PHE A 67 7.58 -2.45 7.37
CA PHE A 67 7.25 -2.85 8.73
C PHE A 67 7.45 -4.35 8.98
N LEU A 68 6.99 -5.22 8.07
CA LEU A 68 7.20 -6.67 8.19
C LEU A 68 8.68 -7.06 8.10
N ASN A 69 9.45 -6.37 7.25
CA ASN A 69 10.89 -6.58 7.15
C ASN A 69 11.64 -6.14 8.43
N GLU A 70 11.18 -5.08 9.09
CA GLU A 70 11.76 -4.57 10.34
C GLU A 70 11.37 -5.39 11.58
N ASN A 71 10.22 -6.09 11.54
CA ASN A 71 9.62 -6.75 12.70
C ASN A 71 9.53 -8.29 12.56
N ASP A 72 10.41 -8.90 11.76
CA ASP A 72 10.50 -10.37 11.60
C ASP A 72 9.13 -11.02 11.30
N LEU A 73 8.36 -10.43 10.38
CA LEU A 73 7.02 -10.86 9.96
C LEU A 73 5.91 -10.77 11.03
N GLN A 74 6.16 -10.14 12.17
CA GLN A 74 5.11 -9.90 13.16
C GLN A 74 4.12 -8.85 12.63
N THR A 75 2.84 -9.21 12.59
CA THR A 75 1.76 -8.29 12.22
C THR A 75 1.26 -7.50 13.42
N ASP A 76 0.72 -6.30 13.18
CA ASP A 76 0.06 -5.47 14.18
C ASP A 76 -1.40 -5.15 13.81
N GLU A 77 -2.02 -4.26 14.60
CA GLU A 77 -3.42 -3.82 14.40
C GLU A 77 -3.63 -3.02 13.10
N SER A 78 -2.57 -2.45 12.51
CA SER A 78 -2.69 -1.73 11.24
C SER A 78 -3.00 -2.67 10.08
N TRP A 79 -2.57 -3.94 10.16
CA TRP A 79 -2.97 -4.96 9.19
C TRP A 79 -4.48 -5.21 9.17
N ASP A 80 -5.12 -5.26 10.32
CA ASP A 80 -6.57 -5.48 10.40
C ASP A 80 -7.33 -4.36 9.67
N ALA A 81 -6.86 -3.11 9.79
CA ALA A 81 -7.39 -1.97 9.07
C ALA A 81 -7.14 -2.07 7.55
N ILE A 82 -5.91 -2.40 7.14
CA ILE A 82 -5.53 -2.61 5.73
C ILE A 82 -6.41 -3.69 5.10
N ASN A 83 -6.51 -4.85 5.76
CA ASN A 83 -7.28 -6.00 5.33
C ASN A 83 -8.77 -5.63 5.15
N LEU A 84 -9.36 -4.94 6.13
CA LEU A 84 -10.75 -4.50 6.06
C LEU A 84 -11.00 -3.57 4.85
N ILE A 85 -10.09 -2.62 4.59
CA ILE A 85 -10.20 -1.71 3.46
C ILE A 85 -10.09 -2.49 2.14
N LEU A 86 -9.07 -3.34 1.99
CA LEU A 86 -8.84 -4.12 0.78
C LEU A 86 -10.00 -5.08 0.46
N GLU A 87 -10.61 -5.70 1.46
CA GLU A 87 -11.79 -6.56 1.27
C GLU A 87 -13.04 -5.75 0.93
N SER A 88 -13.29 -4.65 1.64
CA SER A 88 -14.50 -3.84 1.44
C SER A 88 -14.54 -3.12 0.10
N GLU A 89 -13.39 -2.73 -0.44
CA GLU A 89 -13.23 -1.96 -1.67
C GLU A 89 -12.38 -2.72 -2.71
N LYS A 90 -12.42 -4.05 -2.69
CA LYS A 90 -11.58 -4.96 -3.50
C LYS A 90 -11.52 -4.62 -4.99
N ALA A 91 -12.62 -4.14 -5.57
CA ALA A 91 -12.68 -3.74 -6.98
C ALA A 91 -11.78 -2.54 -7.31
N ILE A 92 -11.59 -1.62 -6.36
CA ILE A 92 -10.71 -0.44 -6.51
C ILE A 92 -9.24 -0.88 -6.43
N PHE A 93 -8.94 -1.87 -5.58
CA PHE A 93 -7.58 -2.28 -5.27
C PHE A 93 -7.11 -3.55 -5.99
N ILE A 94 -7.86 -4.04 -6.97
CA ILE A 94 -7.57 -5.32 -7.63
C ILE A 94 -6.16 -5.35 -8.24
N ASP A 95 -5.68 -4.23 -8.79
CA ASP A 95 -4.34 -4.14 -9.37
C ASP A 95 -3.24 -4.21 -8.31
N LEU A 96 -3.44 -3.57 -7.14
CA LEU A 96 -2.53 -3.67 -5.99
C LEU A 96 -2.51 -5.09 -5.42
N ILE A 97 -3.69 -5.68 -5.22
CA ILE A 97 -3.83 -7.06 -4.72
C ILE A 97 -3.12 -8.02 -5.69
N ASN A 98 -3.29 -7.85 -6.99
CA ASN A 98 -2.63 -8.68 -7.99
C ASN A 98 -1.11 -8.53 -7.94
N TYR A 99 -0.59 -7.28 -7.89
CA TYR A 99 0.84 -7.00 -7.81
C TYR A 99 1.48 -7.65 -6.58
N TRP A 100 0.96 -7.37 -5.38
CA TRP A 100 1.55 -7.85 -4.13
C TRP A 100 1.31 -9.34 -3.85
N SER A 101 0.26 -9.94 -4.44
CA SER A 101 -0.02 -11.38 -4.26
C SER A 101 0.98 -12.31 -4.95
N LEU A 102 1.73 -11.81 -5.95
CA LEU A 102 2.65 -12.58 -6.79
C LEU A 102 2.13 -13.99 -7.10
N SER A 103 0.93 -14.10 -7.68
CA SER A 103 0.17 -15.37 -7.73
C SER A 103 0.87 -16.52 -8.48
N ASN A 104 1.90 -16.21 -9.26
CA ASN A 104 2.67 -17.18 -10.04
C ASN A 104 4.04 -17.50 -9.42
N GLU A 105 4.39 -16.88 -8.28
CA GLU A 105 5.64 -17.13 -7.58
C GLU A 105 5.37 -18.05 -6.39
N PHE A 106 6.17 -19.10 -6.22
CA PHE A 106 5.98 -20.09 -5.16
C PHE A 106 7.19 -20.23 -4.26
N GLU A 107 8.34 -19.68 -4.67
CA GLU A 107 9.57 -19.70 -3.90
C GLU A 107 9.53 -18.59 -2.83
N GLU A 108 9.66 -18.98 -1.57
CA GLU A 108 9.58 -18.04 -0.42
C GLU A 108 10.66 -16.94 -0.49
N GLU A 109 11.79 -17.22 -1.14
CA GLU A 109 12.87 -16.26 -1.34
C GLU A 109 12.60 -15.22 -2.44
N ASN A 110 11.59 -15.44 -3.28
CA ASN A 110 11.22 -14.57 -4.41
C ASN A 110 9.93 -13.78 -4.17
N ILE A 111 9.33 -13.87 -2.98
CA ILE A 111 8.12 -13.11 -2.63
C ILE A 111 8.41 -12.00 -1.63
N PHE A 112 7.55 -10.98 -1.63
CA PHE A 112 7.54 -9.94 -0.60
C PHE A 112 7.03 -10.52 0.72
N ARG A 113 7.42 -9.92 1.85
CA ARG A 113 6.97 -10.35 3.18
C ARG A 113 5.45 -10.22 3.36
N ILE A 114 4.83 -9.24 2.71
CA ILE A 114 3.39 -8.99 2.70
C ILE A 114 2.61 -9.94 1.79
N THR A 115 3.28 -10.65 0.87
CA THR A 115 2.64 -11.50 -0.15
C THR A 115 1.68 -12.54 0.45
N PRO A 116 2.02 -13.31 1.52
CA PRO A 116 1.11 -14.27 2.12
C PRO A 116 -0.19 -13.63 2.63
N LEU A 117 -0.11 -12.43 3.18
CA LEU A 117 -1.25 -11.68 3.71
C LEU A 117 -2.16 -11.18 2.58
N ILE A 118 -1.58 -10.71 1.48
CA ILE A 118 -2.36 -10.29 0.31
C ILE A 118 -3.01 -11.49 -0.40
N ARG A 119 -2.37 -12.67 -0.39
CA ARG A 119 -2.96 -13.90 -0.92
C ARG A 119 -4.22 -14.31 -0.18
N SER A 120 -4.26 -14.16 1.15
CA SER A 120 -5.48 -14.49 1.91
C SER A 120 -6.65 -13.60 1.49
N ILE A 121 -6.40 -12.32 1.21
CA ILE A 121 -7.43 -11.39 0.70
C ILE A 121 -7.87 -11.80 -0.70
N LYS A 122 -6.92 -12.12 -1.59
CA LYS A 122 -7.23 -12.46 -2.98
C LYS A 122 -8.15 -13.69 -3.09
N CYS A 123 -7.94 -14.68 -2.23
CA CYS A 123 -8.68 -15.94 -2.23
C CYS A 123 -10.09 -15.87 -1.63
N ASN A 124 -10.43 -14.80 -0.88
CA ASN A 124 -11.76 -14.56 -0.32
C ASN A 124 -12.75 -14.04 -1.38
#